data_AF-A0A3B9BKG9-F1
#
_entry.id   AF-A0A3B9BKG9-F1
#
_cell.length_a   1.000
_cell.length_b   1.000
_cell.length_c   1.000
_cell.angle_alpha   90.00
_cell.angle_beta   90.00
_cell.angle_gamma   90.00
#
_symmetry.space_group_name_H-M   'P 1'
#
loop_
_entity.id
_entity.type
_entity.pdbx_description
1 polymer ?
#
loop_
_entity_poly.entity_id
_entity_poly.type
_entity_poly.pdbx_seq_one_letter_code
_entity_poly.pdbx_strand_id
1 'polypeptide(L)'
;GYIGLEVAAVMVARGLDVTVIEMAPVVMARVVDRQVSEFFADVHRKAGVKIENGLAVEGFEGDGKVERVLCPQGRHFDADAVIIGVGIVPNVELAEAAGLA
;
A
#
# COMPACT_ATOMS: atom_id res chain seq x y z
N GLY A 1 3.57 0.65 4.07
CA GLY A 1 4.73 -0.01 4.75
C GLY A 1 5.99 0.06 3.89
N TYR A 2 7.12 -0.54 4.29
CA TYR A 2 8.41 -0.45 3.57
C TYR A 2 8.31 -0.79 2.08
N ILE A 3 7.90 -2.02 1.75
CA ILE A 3 7.82 -2.49 0.35
C ILE A 3 6.92 -1.59 -0.50
N GLY A 4 5.73 -1.23 0.02
CA GLY A 4 4.81 -0.35 -0.72
C GLY A 4 5.41 1.02 -1.02
N LEU A 5 6.17 1.60 -0.08
CA LEU A 5 6.83 2.89 -0.27
C LEU A 5 8.02 2.79 -1.23
N GLU A 6 8.86 1.76 -1.14
CA GLU A 6 9.98 1.53 -2.07
C GLU A 6 9.49 1.40 -3.51
N VAL A 7 8.45 0.60 -3.73
CA VAL A 7 7.86 0.43 -5.05
C VAL A 7 7.25 1.74 -5.55
N ALA A 8 6.56 2.49 -4.69
CA ALA A 8 6.02 3.80 -5.04
C ALA A 8 7.11 4.79 -5.47
N ALA A 9 8.25 4.83 -4.75
CA ALA A 9 9.41 5.65 -5.13
C ALA A 9 9.98 5.26 -6.50
N VAL A 10 10.13 3.97 -6.77
CA VAL A 10 10.65 3.50 -8.07
C VAL A 10 9.68 3.84 -9.21
N MET A 11 8.38 3.65 -9.00
CA MET A 11 7.37 3.90 -10.03
C MET A 11 7.21 5.39 -10.34
N VAL A 12 7.18 6.25 -9.31
CA VAL A 12 7.07 7.69 -9.51
C VAL A 12 8.34 8.25 -10.19
N ALA A 13 9.52 7.73 -9.84
CA ALA A 13 10.78 8.10 -10.49
C ALA A 13 10.83 7.68 -11.98
N ARG A 14 10.02 6.70 -12.38
CA ARG A 14 9.83 6.29 -13.78
C ARG A 14 8.73 7.07 -14.51
N GLY A 15 8.12 8.05 -13.87
CA GLY A 15 7.11 8.93 -14.46
C GLY A 15 5.69 8.35 -14.47
N LEU A 16 5.41 7.31 -13.66
CA LEU A 16 4.05 6.78 -13.51
C LEU A 16 3.25 7.66 -12.53
N ASP A 17 1.92 7.71 -12.72
CA ASP A 17 1.01 8.25 -11.71
C ASP A 17 0.82 7.23 -10.59
N VAL A 18 1.25 7.58 -9.38
CA VAL A 18 1.29 6.65 -8.24
C VAL A 18 0.45 7.17 -7.11
N THR A 19 -0.53 6.37 -6.70
CA THR A 19 -1.30 6.57 -5.46
C THR A 19 -1.01 5.43 -4.49
N VAL A 20 -0.64 5.77 -3.25
CA VAL A 20 -0.51 4.85 -2.13
C VAL A 20 -1.75 5.02 -1.25
N ILE A 21 -2.52 3.96 -1.09
CA ILE A 21 -3.63 3.89 -0.14
C ILE A 21 -3.15 3.17 1.11
N GLU A 22 -3.20 3.85 2.26
CA GLU A 22 -2.76 3.35 3.55
C GLU A 22 -3.91 3.42 4.55
N MET A 23 -4.27 2.26 5.10
CA MET A 23 -5.37 2.15 6.07
C MET A 23 -5.01 2.82 7.41
N ALA A 24 -3.73 2.82 7.78
CA ALA A 24 -3.30 3.49 9.00
C ALA A 24 -3.32 5.04 8.87
N PRO A 25 -3.43 5.78 9.98
CA PRO A 25 -3.38 7.24 9.97
C PRO A 25 -2.07 7.83 9.43
N VAL A 26 -0.98 7.05 9.45
CA VAL A 26 0.33 7.41 8.91
C VAL A 26 0.96 6.20 8.24
N VAL A 27 1.85 6.44 7.28
CA VAL A 27 2.64 5.36 6.66
C VAL A 27 3.54 4.70 7.69
N MET A 28 3.85 3.41 7.50
CA MET A 28 4.83 2.70 8.35
C MET A 28 4.49 2.66 9.85
N ALA A 29 3.21 2.85 10.22
CA ALA A 29 2.76 2.96 11.62
C ALA A 29 3.12 1.77 12.55
N ARG A 30 3.45 0.60 11.98
CA ARG A 30 3.82 -0.61 12.73
C ARG A 30 5.31 -0.76 13.01
N VAL A 31 6.16 0.08 12.40
CA VAL A 31 7.62 -0.15 12.35
C VAL A 31 8.45 1.05 12.78
N VAL A 32 7.90 2.26 12.72
CA VAL A 32 8.58 3.50 13.12
C VAL A 32 7.61 4.41 13.87
N ASP A 33 8.14 5.40 14.57
CA ASP A 33 7.34 6.44 15.20
C ASP A 33 6.76 7.44 14.20
N ARG A 34 5.81 8.26 14.67
CA ARG A 34 5.08 9.22 13.85
C ARG A 34 5.98 10.25 13.15
N GLN A 35 7.05 10.72 13.81
CA GLN A 35 7.93 11.73 13.22
C GLN A 35 8.66 11.16 12.00
N VAL A 36 9.12 9.91 12.10
CA VAL A 36 9.76 9.21 10.98
C VAL A 36 8.74 8.89 9.88
N SER A 37 7.52 8.48 10.24
CA SER A 37 6.43 8.29 9.27
C SER A 37 6.12 9.54 8.46
N GLU A 38 6.00 10.69 9.13
CA GLU A 38 5.72 11.98 8.48
C GLU A 38 6.88 12.39 7.56
N PHE A 39 8.12 12.20 8.01
CA PHE A 39 9.31 12.43 7.17
C PHE A 39 9.25 11.63 5.85
N PHE A 40 8.99 10.32 5.91
CA PHE A 40 8.91 9.50 4.70
C PHE A 40 7.72 9.89 3.83
N ALA A 41 6.55 10.14 4.42
CA ALA A 41 5.38 10.60 3.66
C ALA A 41 5.69 11.90 2.89
N ASP A 42 6.38 12.85 3.50
CA ASP A 42 6.78 14.10 2.87
C ASP A 42 7.81 13.89 1.75
N VAL A 43 8.79 13.00 1.94
CA VAL A 43 9.76 12.64 0.89
C VAL A 43 9.03 12.08 -0.34
N HIS A 44 8.09 11.16 -0.14
CA HIS A 44 7.32 10.56 -1.24
C HIS A 44 6.38 11.58 -1.91
N ARG A 45 5.69 12.42 -1.14
CA ARG A 45 4.84 13.48 -1.71
C ARG A 45 5.64 14.48 -2.53
N LYS A 46 6.83 14.89 -2.05
CA LYS A 46 7.75 15.76 -2.82
C LYS A 46 8.23 15.12 -4.11
N ALA A 47 8.36 13.79 -4.14
CA ALA A 47 8.68 13.03 -5.35
C ALA A 47 7.49 12.85 -6.30
N GLY A 48 6.27 13.24 -5.92
CA GLY A 48 5.05 13.17 -6.74
C GLY A 48 4.09 12.03 -6.38
N VAL A 49 4.35 11.25 -5.34
CA VAL A 49 3.43 10.18 -4.90
C VAL A 49 2.22 10.80 -4.19
N LYS A 50 1.02 10.40 -4.60
CA LYS A 50 -0.23 10.71 -3.88
C LYS A 50 -0.38 9.72 -2.74
N ILE A 51 -0.55 10.20 -1.50
CA ILE A 51 -0.68 9.31 -0.33
C ILE A 51 -1.98 9.60 0.39
N GLU A 52 -2.86 8.60 0.40
CA GLU A 52 -4.17 8.58 1.05
C GLU A 52 -4.08 7.78 2.35
N ASN A 53 -3.94 8.48 3.48
CA ASN A 53 -3.90 7.86 4.80
C ASN A 53 -5.32 7.68 5.37
N GLY A 54 -5.48 6.73 6.29
CA GLY A 54 -6.77 6.44 6.93
C GLY A 54 -7.84 5.91 5.97
N LEU A 55 -7.43 5.37 4.81
CA LEU A 55 -8.34 4.89 3.77
C LEU A 55 -8.17 3.38 3.56
N ALA A 56 -9.27 2.66 3.69
CA ALA A 56 -9.32 1.23 3.37
C ALA A 56 -9.68 1.02 1.90
N VAL A 57 -9.26 -0.13 1.37
CA VAL A 57 -9.70 -0.65 0.07
C VAL A 57 -10.77 -1.71 0.32
N GLU A 58 -11.90 -1.63 -0.38
CA GLU A 58 -13.01 -2.58 -0.27
C GLU A 58 -13.01 -3.62 -1.40
N GLY A 59 -12.41 -3.29 -2.55
CA GLY A 59 -12.34 -4.20 -3.68
C GLY A 59 -11.77 -3.57 -4.93
N PHE A 60 -11.92 -4.29 -6.03
CA PHE A 60 -11.44 -3.90 -7.36
C PHE A 60 -12.55 -4.14 -8.39
N GLU A 61 -12.63 -3.28 -9.39
CA GLU A 61 -13.51 -3.44 -10.56
C GLU A 61 -12.70 -3.44 -11.85
N GLY A 62 -13.23 -4.13 -12.86
CA GLY A 62 -12.76 -4.09 -14.24
C GLY A 62 -13.18 -5.33 -15.03
N ASP A 63 -12.95 -5.32 -16.34
CA ASP A 63 -13.27 -6.42 -17.26
C ASP A 63 -11.98 -7.09 -17.76
N GLY A 64 -11.67 -8.28 -17.23
CA GLY A 64 -10.45 -9.04 -17.55
C GLY A 64 -9.13 -8.44 -17.03
N LYS A 65 -9.14 -7.19 -16.56
CA LYS A 65 -8.04 -6.48 -15.87
C LYS A 65 -8.61 -5.50 -14.86
N VAL A 66 -7.78 -5.02 -13.93
CA VAL A 66 -8.19 -3.95 -13.01
C VAL A 66 -8.35 -2.63 -13.77
N GLU A 67 -9.38 -1.89 -13.40
CA GLU A 67 -9.64 -0.54 -13.90
C GLU A 67 -9.87 0.44 -12.74
N ARG A 68 -10.46 -0.03 -11.63
CA ARG A 68 -10.75 0.80 -10.46
C ARG A 68 -10.46 0.08 -9.14
N VAL A 69 -9.94 0.84 -8.18
CA VAL A 69 -9.82 0.47 -6.77
C VAL A 69 -10.97 1.11 -6.01
N LEU A 70 -11.80 0.28 -5.37
CA LEU A 70 -12.96 0.73 -4.60
C LEU A 70 -12.58 1.01 -3.16
N CYS A 71 -13.10 2.09 -2.62
CA CYS A 71 -12.92 2.53 -1.24
C CYS A 71 -14.28 2.85 -0.61
N PRO A 72 -14.36 2.95 0.73
CA PRO A 72 -15.59 3.29 1.42
C PRO A 72 -16.25 4.58 0.91
N GLN A 73 -17.57 4.65 1.09
CA GLN A 73 -18.38 5.84 0.79
C GLN A 73 -18.36 6.22 -0.71
N GLY A 74 -18.18 5.23 -1.59
CA GLY A 74 -18.23 5.42 -3.05
C GLY A 74 -17.00 6.11 -3.63
N ARG A 75 -15.94 6.32 -2.83
CA ARG A 75 -14.64 6.78 -3.35
C ARG A 75 -14.03 5.68 -4.21
N HIS A 76 -13.41 6.06 -5.32
CA HIS A 76 -12.63 5.14 -6.13
C HIS A 76 -11.40 5.84 -6.71
N PHE A 77 -10.44 5.03 -7.16
CA PHE A 77 -9.27 5.46 -7.90
C PHE A 77 -9.16 4.64 -9.17
N ASP A 78 -9.01 5.29 -10.31
CA ASP A 78 -8.74 4.61 -11.57
C ASP A 78 -7.28 4.10 -11.53
N ALA A 79 -7.07 2.84 -11.91
CA ALA A 79 -5.75 2.22 -11.90
C ALA A 79 -5.66 1.11 -12.95
N ASP A 80 -4.61 1.15 -13.78
CA ASP A 80 -4.29 0.09 -14.73
C ASP A 80 -3.54 -1.09 -14.08
N ALA A 81 -2.97 -0.88 -12.89
CA ALA A 81 -2.24 -1.88 -12.13
C ALA A 81 -2.36 -1.61 -10.62
N VAL A 82 -2.38 -2.68 -9.82
CA VAL A 82 -2.45 -2.60 -8.36
C VAL A 82 -1.36 -3.49 -7.75
N ILE A 83 -0.64 -2.95 -6.77
CA ILE A 83 0.37 -3.68 -6.00
C ILE A 83 -0.11 -3.81 -4.56
N ILE A 84 -0.23 -5.05 -4.09
CA ILE A 84 -0.71 -5.36 -2.75
C ILE A 84 0.47 -5.51 -1.79
N GLY A 85 0.79 -4.44 -1.07
CA GLY A 85 1.89 -4.38 -0.10
C GLY A 85 1.41 -4.29 1.36
N VAL A 86 0.48 -5.14 1.79
CA VAL A 86 -0.26 -4.99 3.08
C VAL A 86 0.37 -5.74 4.27
N GLY A 87 1.35 -6.59 4.03
CA GLY A 87 2.01 -7.37 5.07
C GLY A 87 2.56 -8.68 4.56
N ILE A 88 3.04 -9.50 5.48
CA ILE A 88 3.52 -10.85 5.22
C ILE A 88 2.86 -11.80 6.20
N VAL A 89 2.62 -13.02 5.75
CA VAL A 89 2.22 -14.15 6.60
C VAL A 89 3.33 -15.17 6.53
N PRO A 90 3.92 -15.60 7.67
CA PRO A 90 4.90 -16.66 7.67
C PRO A 90 4.28 -17.98 7.18
N ASN A 91 4.99 -18.71 6.32
CA ASN A 91 4.59 -20.06 5.90
C ASN A 91 4.96 -21.06 7.00
N VAL A 92 4.00 -21.39 7.85
CA VAL A 92 4.19 -22.23 9.06
C VAL A 92 3.60 -23.62 8.94
N GLU A 93 3.03 -23.98 7.79
CA GLU A 93 2.24 -25.20 7.59
C GLU A 93 3.06 -26.47 7.90
N LEU A 94 4.35 -26.46 7.57
CA LEU A 94 5.27 -27.56 7.89
C LEU A 94 5.55 -27.68 9.39
N ALA A 95 5.68 -26.55 10.09
CA ALA A 95 5.90 -26.52 11.53
C ALA A 95 4.64 -26.94 12.28
N GLU A 96 3.46 -26.50 11.84
CA GLU A 96 2.17 -26.92 12.37
C GLU A 96 1.97 -28.44 12.22
N ALA A 97 2.22 -28.99 11.02
CA ALA A 97 2.12 -30.43 10.76
C ALA A 97 3.09 -31.26 11.63
N ALA A 98 4.22 -30.67 12.03
CA ALA A 98 5.21 -31.27 12.91
C ALA A 98 4.94 -31.05 14.42
N GLY A 99 3.91 -30.28 14.80
CA GLY A 99 3.61 -29.95 16.19
C GLY A 99 4.60 -28.96 16.84
N LEU A 100 5.21 -28.09 16.03
CA LEU A 100 6.26 -27.14 16.44
C LEU A 100 5.84 -25.67 16.40
N ALA A 101 4.65 -25.38 15.88
CA ALA A 101 4.10 -24.03 15.73
C ALA A 101 3.10 -23.69 16.84
#